data_AF-A0A961V410-F1
#
_entry.id   AF-A0A961V410-F1
#
_cell.length_a   1.000
_cell.length_b   1.000
_cell.length_c   1.000
_cell.angle_alpha   90.00
_cell.angle_beta   90.00
_cell.angle_gamma   90.00
#
_symmetry.space_group_name_H-M   'P 1'
#
loop_
_entity.id
_entity.type
_entity.pdbx_description
1 polymer ?
#
loop_
_entity_poly.entity_id
_entity_poly.type
_entity_poly.pdbx_seq_one_letter_code
_entity_poly.pdbx_strand_id
1 'polypeptide(L)'
;MGKGVLPSQAIEALLDAGAIKVAMPRDGDQVQPSSLDLRLGAKAYRVRASFLPGPGRTVEARLESLSLHTIDLTDGAVLETGCVYI
;
A
#
# COMPACT_ATOMS: atom_id res chain seq x y z
N MET A 1 -20.53 -16.71 -6.04
CA MET A 1 -19.26 -16.30 -6.69
C MET A 1 -18.41 -17.54 -6.90
N GLY A 2 -17.90 -17.75 -8.11
CA GLY A 2 -16.97 -18.84 -8.39
C GLY A 2 -15.59 -18.61 -7.77
N LYS A 3 -14.76 -19.65 -7.68
CA LYS A 3 -13.36 -19.51 -7.28
C LYS A 3 -12.60 -18.83 -8.43
N GLY A 4 -12.00 -17.67 -8.17
CA GLY A 4 -11.24 -16.93 -9.18
C GLY A 4 -10.88 -15.52 -8.73
N VAL A 5 -10.23 -14.77 -9.63
CA VAL A 5 -9.94 -13.34 -9.45
C VAL A 5 -11.25 -12.55 -9.48
N LEU A 6 -11.37 -11.55 -8.62
CA LEU A 6 -12.56 -10.69 -8.57
C LEU A 6 -12.57 -9.72 -9.77
N PRO A 7 -13.66 -9.65 -10.53
CA PRO A 7 -13.81 -8.63 -11.56
C PRO A 7 -14.13 -7.26 -10.95
N SER A 8 -14.02 -6.19 -11.73
CA SER A 8 -14.25 -4.81 -11.29
C SER A 8 -15.55 -4.61 -10.53
N GLN A 9 -16.68 -5.21 -10.96
CA GLN A 9 -17.97 -5.06 -10.28
C GLN A 9 -17.95 -5.61 -8.85
N ALA A 10 -17.18 -6.67 -8.61
CA ALA A 10 -17.03 -7.22 -7.27
C ALA A 10 -16.10 -6.37 -6.39
N ILE A 11 -15.06 -5.77 -6.98
CA ILE A 11 -14.16 -4.84 -6.28
C ILE A 11 -14.94 -3.57 -5.88
N GLU A 12 -15.75 -3.01 -6.79
CA GLU A 12 -16.65 -1.88 -6.50
C GLU A 12 -17.62 -2.20 -5.36
N ALA A 13 -18.27 -3.38 -5.39
CA ALA A 13 -19.16 -3.79 -4.31
C ALA A 13 -18.43 -3.90 -2.94
N LEU A 14 -17.16 -4.31 -2.92
CA LEU A 14 -16.36 -4.36 -1.69
C LEU A 14 -15.98 -2.95 -1.18
N LEU A 15 -15.76 -2.00 -2.08
CA LEU A 15 -15.53 -0.60 -1.74
C LEU A 15 -16.80 0.04 -1.17
N ASP A 16 -17.94 -0.14 -1.85
CA ASP A 16 -19.24 0.39 -1.43
C ASP A 16 -19.70 -0.21 -0.09
N ALA A 17 -19.41 -1.49 0.16
CA ALA A 17 -19.68 -2.16 1.42
C ALA A 17 -18.68 -1.81 2.54
N GLY A 18 -17.61 -1.05 2.25
CA GLY A 18 -16.58 -0.67 3.21
C GLY A 18 -15.64 -1.80 3.65
N ALA A 19 -15.65 -2.94 2.94
CA ALA A 19 -14.72 -4.04 3.15
C ALA A 19 -13.31 -3.68 2.65
N ILE A 20 -13.22 -2.92 1.55
CA ILE A 20 -12.01 -2.20 1.15
C ILE A 20 -12.19 -0.75 1.54
N LYS A 21 -11.26 -0.22 2.33
CA LYS A 21 -11.28 1.17 2.81
C LYS A 21 -10.24 1.98 2.06
N VAL A 22 -10.61 3.20 1.69
CA VAL A 22 -9.73 4.16 1.03
C VAL A 22 -9.48 5.34 1.96
N ALA A 23 -8.24 5.85 1.97
CA ALA A 23 -7.86 6.99 2.80
C ALA A 23 -8.36 8.34 2.23
N MET A 24 -8.67 8.38 0.93
CA MET A 24 -9.13 9.55 0.20
C MET A 24 -10.04 9.12 -0.96
N PRO A 25 -10.84 10.03 -1.56
CA PRO A 25 -11.68 9.71 -2.72
C PRO A 25 -10.91 9.01 -3.83
N ARG A 26 -11.57 8.09 -4.52
CA ARG A 26 -10.97 7.29 -5.60
C ARG A 26 -10.78 8.13 -6.85
N ASP A 27 -9.74 7.82 -7.60
CA ASP A 27 -9.59 8.33 -8.96
C ASP A 27 -10.56 7.58 -9.89
N GLY A 28 -11.00 8.23 -10.98
CA GLY A 28 -12.06 7.69 -11.85
C GLY A 28 -11.70 6.37 -12.54
N ASP A 29 -10.41 6.07 -12.64
CA ASP A 29 -9.82 4.89 -13.28
C ASP A 29 -9.07 3.99 -12.28
N GLN A 30 -9.23 4.18 -10.97
CA GLN A 30 -8.48 3.41 -9.98
C GLN A 30 -8.87 1.92 -9.94
N VAL A 31 -10.12 1.59 -10.30
CA VAL A 31 -10.62 0.20 -10.41
C VAL A 31 -10.40 -0.29 -11.83
N GLN A 32 -9.60 -1.35 -11.95
CA GLN A 32 -9.26 -2.00 -13.20
C GLN A 32 -10.14 -3.25 -13.43
N PRO A 33 -10.17 -3.86 -14.63
CA PRO A 33 -11.07 -4.97 -14.94
C PRO A 33 -11.03 -6.14 -13.95
N SER A 34 -9.88 -6.39 -13.32
CA SER A 34 -9.67 -7.47 -12.34
C SER A 34 -8.61 -7.14 -11.29
N SER A 35 -8.39 -5.85 -10.99
CA SER A 35 -7.43 -5.37 -10.00
C SER A 35 -7.82 -3.99 -9.49
N LEU A 36 -7.14 -3.53 -8.45
CA LEU A 36 -7.31 -2.20 -7.86
C LEU A 36 -5.94 -1.57 -7.70
N ASP A 37 -5.76 -0.38 -8.26
CA ASP A 37 -4.52 0.36 -8.09
C ASP A 37 -4.44 0.94 -6.67
N LEU A 38 -3.29 0.73 -6.01
CA LEU A 38 -3.00 1.28 -4.70
C LEU A 38 -2.24 2.61 -4.85
N ARG A 39 -2.49 3.53 -3.92
CA ARG A 39 -1.82 4.82 -3.87
C ARG A 39 -0.88 4.88 -2.67
N LEU A 40 0.26 5.52 -2.86
CA LEU A 40 1.18 5.80 -1.77
C LEU A 40 0.54 6.80 -0.80
N GLY A 41 0.84 6.62 0.49
CA GLY A 41 0.53 7.64 1.50
C GLY A 41 1.53 8.78 1.46
N ALA A 42 1.45 9.67 2.46
CA ALA A 42 2.33 10.83 2.56
C ALA A 42 3.77 10.51 3.01
N LYS A 43 4.08 9.25 3.37
CA LYS A 43 5.37 8.88 3.97
C LYS A 43 5.97 7.65 3.30
N ALA A 44 7.28 7.65 3.16
CA ALA A 44 8.10 6.47 2.90
C ALA A 44 9.16 6.31 4.00
N TYR A 45 9.48 5.07 4.35
CA TYR A 45 10.49 4.73 5.33
C TYR A 45 11.71 4.10 4.64
N ARG A 46 12.85 4.78 4.65
CA ARG A 46 14.12 4.21 4.15
C ARG A 46 14.62 3.17 5.15
N VAL A 47 14.75 1.93 4.70
CA VAL A 47 15.25 0.81 5.51
C VAL A 47 16.55 0.26 4.92
N ARG A 48 17.39 -0.35 5.74
CA ARG A 48 18.67 -0.91 5.29
C ARG A 48 18.50 -2.12 4.37
N ALA A 49 17.45 -2.90 4.58
CA ALA A 49 17.14 -4.12 3.83
C ALA A 49 15.64 -4.43 3.92
N SER A 50 15.14 -5.26 2.99
CA SER A 50 13.81 -5.84 3.12
C SER A 50 13.72 -6.76 4.35
N PHE A 51 12.52 -6.92 4.87
CA PHE A 51 12.29 -7.76 6.04
C PHE A 51 10.93 -8.45 5.99
N LEU A 52 10.82 -9.56 6.71
CA LEU A 52 9.56 -10.20 7.01
C LEU A 52 9.15 -9.81 8.43
N PRO A 53 7.89 -9.38 8.68
CA PRO A 53 7.47 -9.07 10.04
C PRO A 53 7.63 -10.26 10.99
N GLY A 54 7.32 -11.45 10.48
CA GLY A 54 7.31 -12.70 11.24
C GLY A 54 5.96 -12.92 11.93
N PRO A 55 5.72 -14.13 12.47
CA PRO A 55 4.45 -14.48 13.11
C PRO A 55 4.12 -13.55 14.29
N GLY A 56 2.86 -13.13 14.38
CA GLY A 56 2.35 -12.33 15.50
C GLY A 56 2.89 -10.89 15.60
N ARG A 57 3.60 -10.38 14.57
CA ARG A 57 4.15 -9.02 14.55
C ARG A 57 3.58 -8.20 13.42
N THR A 58 3.33 -6.91 13.68
CA THR A 58 2.92 -5.95 12.65
C THR A 58 4.12 -5.45 11.85
N VAL A 59 3.88 -4.95 10.63
CA VAL A 59 4.89 -4.26 9.82
C VAL A 59 5.34 -2.98 10.54
N GLU A 60 4.41 -2.23 11.13
CA GLU A 60 4.66 -1.00 11.87
C GLU A 60 5.68 -1.20 13.01
N ALA A 61 5.47 -2.20 13.88
CA ALA A 61 6.38 -2.50 14.99
C ALA A 61 7.79 -2.93 14.53
N ARG A 62 7.94 -3.36 13.27
CA ARG A 62 9.25 -3.66 12.68
C ARG A 62 9.90 -2.42 12.09
N LEU A 63 9.11 -1.56 11.47
CA LEU A 63 9.57 -0.28 10.93
C LEU A 63 10.15 0.61 12.02
N GLU A 64 9.55 0.66 13.21
CA GLU A 64 10.10 1.41 14.35
C GLU A 64 11.56 1.03 14.67
N SER A 65 11.92 -0.25 14.56
CA SER A 65 13.28 -0.73 14.85
C SER A 65 14.24 -0.71 13.65
N LEU A 66 13.72 -0.63 12.42
CA LEU A 66 14.51 -0.85 11.19
C LEU A 66 14.57 0.39 10.28
N SER A 67 13.69 1.36 10.48
CA SER A 67 13.70 2.61 9.72
C SER A 67 14.94 3.43 10.07
N LEU A 68 15.63 3.89 9.04
CA LEU A 68 16.76 4.80 9.17
C LEU A 68 16.26 6.24 9.11
N HIS A 69 15.37 6.52 8.16
CA HIS A 69 14.83 7.87 7.90
C HIS A 69 13.39 7.76 7.40
N THR A 70 12.56 8.73 7.79
CA THR A 70 11.23 8.94 7.19
C THR A 70 11.34 10.04 6.14
N ILE A 71 10.74 9.82 4.99
CA ILE A 71 10.72 10.72 3.84
C ILE A 71 9.27 11.16 3.65
N ASP A 72 9.07 12.47 3.55
CA ASP A 72 7.79 13.07 3.17
C ASP A 72 7.62 12.98 1.64
N LEU A 73 6.46 12.49 1.19
CA LEU A 73 6.12 12.32 -0.21
C LEU A 73 5.15 13.40 -0.74
N THR A 74 4.71 14.33 0.11
CA THR A 74 3.67 15.31 -0.23
C THR A 74 4.02 16.21 -1.42
N ASP A 75 5.27 16.67 -1.51
CA ASP A 75 5.78 17.49 -2.62
C ASP A 75 6.65 16.69 -3.61
N GLY A 76 6.60 15.36 -3.54
CA GLY A 76 7.44 14.44 -4.29
C GLY A 76 8.81 14.19 -3.63
N ALA A 77 9.38 13.01 -3.91
CA ALA A 77 10.70 12.62 -3.41
C ALA A 77 11.43 11.73 -4.41
N VAL A 78 12.76 11.79 -4.40
CA VAL A 78 13.61 10.89 -5.18
C VAL A 78 13.95 9.65 -4.35
N LEU A 79 13.71 8.47 -4.91
CA LEU A 79 14.09 7.19 -4.34
C LEU A 79 15.36 6.68 -5.04
N GLU A 80 16.45 6.59 -4.31
CA GLU A 80 17.77 6.25 -4.85
C GLU A 80 17.84 4.77 -5.26
N THR A 81 18.57 4.50 -6.35
CA THR A 81 18.85 3.13 -6.79
C THR A 81 19.61 2.36 -5.71
N GLY A 82 19.26 1.08 -5.51
CA GLY A 82 19.90 0.23 -4.50
C GLY A 82 19.45 0.47 -3.06
N CYS A 83 18.47 1.36 -2.84
CA CYS A 83 17.86 1.59 -1.54
C CYS A 83 16.49 0.92 -1.44
N VAL A 84 16.05 0.65 -0.20
CA VAL A 84 14.75 0.04 0.08
C VAL A 84 13.88 1.03 0.83
N TYR A 85 12.63 1.16 0.38
CA TYR A 85 11.62 2.06 0.93
C TYR A 85 10.33 1.28 1.17
N ILE A 86 9.73 1.49 2.33
CA ILE A 86 8.43 0.94 2.71
C ILE A 86 7.43 2.08 2.82
#